data_AF-N6VSG1-F1
#
_entry.id   AF-N6VSG1-F1
#
_cell.length_a   1.000
_cell.length_b   1.000
_cell.length_c   1.000
_cell.angle_alpha   90.00
_cell.angle_beta   90.00
_cell.angle_gamma   90.00
#
_symmetry.space_group_name_H-M   'P 1'
#
loop_
_entity.id
_entity.type
_entity.pdbx_description
1 polymer ?
#
loop_
_entity_poly.entity_id
_entity_poly.type
_entity_poly.pdbx_seq_one_letter_code
_entity_poly.pdbx_strand_id
1 'polypeptide(L)'
;MINNPSAIDDIADAEQIRVLFYASNRMVHAPLNKIIDLIKNDVQRDLLSALAEYKEATDKRIETMQKLIDELQSLSQSQKQTY
;
A
#
# COMPACT_ATOMS: atom_id res chain seq x y z
N MET A 1 13.18 24.23 -31.78
CA MET A 1 13.82 22.94 -31.48
C MET A 1 14.70 23.15 -30.26
N ILE A 2 14.42 22.49 -29.14
CA ILE A 2 15.27 22.56 -27.95
C ILE A 2 16.42 21.58 -28.17
N ASN A 3 17.57 22.10 -28.60
CA ASN A 3 18.82 21.37 -28.75
C ASN A 3 19.70 21.62 -27.51
N ASN A 4 19.40 21.01 -26.37
CA ASN A 4 20.44 20.79 -25.34
C ASN A 4 20.04 19.67 -24.36
N PRO A 5 20.73 18.51 -24.36
CA PRO A 5 20.48 17.44 -23.40
C PRO A 5 20.88 17.80 -21.96
N SER A 6 21.70 18.84 -21.77
CA SER A 6 22.16 19.36 -20.46
C SER A 6 21.22 20.38 -19.81
N ALA A 7 20.05 20.67 -20.41
CA ALA A 7 19.09 21.61 -19.84
C ALA A 7 18.43 21.13 -18.53
N ILE A 8 18.61 19.85 -18.15
CA ILE A 8 18.13 19.31 -16.88
C ILE A 8 19.01 19.77 -15.71
N ASP A 9 20.33 19.92 -15.92
CA ASP A 9 21.26 20.40 -14.88
C ASP A 9 21.07 21.88 -14.55
N ASP A 10 20.48 22.67 -15.47
CA ASP A 10 20.10 24.07 -15.27
C ASP A 10 18.75 24.25 -14.56
N ILE A 11 18.04 23.17 -14.22
CA ILE A 11 16.78 23.23 -13.46
C ILE A 11 17.13 23.46 -11.99
N ALA A 12 17.29 24.74 -11.62
CA ALA A 12 17.62 25.16 -10.27
C ALA A 12 16.52 24.86 -9.24
N ASP A 13 15.28 24.63 -9.70
CA ASP A 13 14.11 24.42 -8.87
C ASP A 13 13.19 23.33 -9.46
N ALA A 14 13.01 22.25 -8.71
CA ALA A 14 12.16 21.13 -9.09
C ALA A 14 10.68 21.54 -9.26
N GLU A 15 10.23 22.67 -8.69
CA GLU A 15 8.89 23.21 -8.91
C GLU A 15 8.67 23.71 -10.35
N GLN A 16 9.74 23.96 -11.10
CA GLN A 16 9.67 24.41 -12.49
C GLN A 16 9.40 23.25 -13.47
N ILE A 17 9.54 22.01 -13.02
CA ILE A 17 9.26 20.83 -13.85
C ILE A 17 7.75 20.62 -13.92
N ARG A 18 7.21 20.74 -15.13
CA ARG A 18 5.81 20.41 -15.43
C ARG A 18 5.73 19.12 -16.23
N VAL A 19 4.78 18.28 -15.86
CA VAL A 19 4.42 17.08 -16.62
C VAL A 19 3.21 17.41 -17.47
N LEU A 20 3.26 16.98 -18.72
CA LEU A 20 2.18 17.13 -19.69
C LEU A 20 1.48 15.79 -19.89
N PHE A 21 0.18 15.75 -19.64
CA PHE A 21 -0.66 14.60 -19.92
C PHE A 21 -1.46 14.87 -21.20
N TYR A 22 -1.29 13.99 -22.17
CA TYR A 22 -2.07 13.98 -23.39
C TYR A 22 -2.95 12.73 -23.43
N ALA A 23 -4.25 12.91 -23.31
CA ALA A 23 -5.21 11.81 -23.36
C ALA A 23 -6.55 12.30 -23.94
N SER A 24 -7.17 11.51 -24.82
CA SER A 24 -8.51 11.77 -25.36
C SER A 24 -8.70 13.17 -25.95
N ASN A 25 -7.77 13.62 -26.79
CA ASN A 25 -7.72 14.96 -27.39
C ASN A 25 -7.70 16.12 -26.37
N ARG A 26 -7.39 15.84 -25.10
CA ARG A 26 -7.19 16.86 -24.06
C ARG A 26 -5.74 16.88 -23.64
N MET A 27 -5.25 18.09 -23.40
CA MET A 27 -3.90 18.35 -22.95
C MET A 27 -4.00 19.06 -21.61
N VAL A 28 -3.55 18.42 -20.54
CA VAL A 28 -3.51 18.99 -19.20
C VAL A 28 -2.08 18.92 -18.67
N HIS A 29 -1.67 19.91 -17.87
CA HIS A 29 -0.35 19.92 -17.27
C HIS A 29 -0.45 20.08 -15.76
N ALA A 30 0.46 19.46 -15.03
CA ALA A 30 0.60 19.67 -13.60
C ALA A 30 2.08 19.73 -13.20
N PRO A 31 2.42 20.47 -12.13
CA PRO A 31 3.76 20.42 -11.54
C PRO A 31 4.13 18.99 -11.15
N LEU A 32 5.37 18.58 -11.42
CA LEU A 32 5.86 17.22 -11.14
C LEU A 32 5.74 16.88 -9.65
N ASN A 33 6.13 17.79 -8.76
CA ASN A 33 6.05 17.60 -7.31
C ASN A 33 4.62 17.24 -6.85
N LYS A 34 3.60 17.95 -7.34
CA LYS A 34 2.20 17.67 -7.00
C LYS A 34 1.75 16.29 -7.48
N ILE A 35 2.22 15.84 -8.65
CA ILE A 35 1.93 14.50 -9.15
C ILE A 35 2.59 13.45 -8.28
N ILE A 36 3.86 13.66 -7.91
CA ILE A 36 4.59 12.76 -7.01
C ILE A 36 3.90 12.69 -5.65
N ASP A 37 3.47 13.82 -5.10
CA ASP A 37 2.76 13.86 -3.81
C ASP A 37 1.43 13.10 -3.88
N LEU A 38 0.66 13.27 -4.97
CA LEU A 38 -0.58 12.52 -5.19
C LEU A 38 -0.31 11.01 -5.23
N ILE A 39 0.66 10.58 -6.05
CA ILE A 39 1.04 9.16 -6.18
C ILE A 39 1.51 8.62 -4.84
N LYS A 40 2.35 9.37 -4.10
CA LYS A 40 2.85 8.97 -2.78
C LYS A 40 1.70 8.77 -1.80
N ASN A 41 0.74 9.69 -1.76
CA ASN A 41 -0.41 9.59 -0.87
C ASN A 41 -1.31 8.39 -1.22
N ASP A 42 -1.56 8.15 -2.51
CA ASP A 42 -2.34 6.99 -2.96
C ASP A 42 -1.64 5.68 -2.60
N VAL A 43 -0.34 5.56 -2.88
CA VAL A 43 0.46 4.37 -2.52
C VAL A 43 0.48 4.15 -1.01
N GLN A 44 0.65 5.21 -0.22
CA GLN A 44 0.63 5.11 1.25
C GLN A 44 -0.74 4.64 1.76
N ARG A 45 -1.83 5.17 1.22
CA ARG A 45 -3.19 4.76 1.59
C ARG A 45 -3.42 3.29 1.25
N ASP A 46 -3.09 2.89 0.02
CA ASP A 46 -3.33 1.53 -0.46
C ASP A 46 -2.48 0.52 0.34
N LEU A 47 -1.23 0.87 0.68
CA LEU A 47 -0.37 0.05 1.54
C LEU A 47 -0.94 -0.08 2.96
N LEU A 48 -1.42 1.01 3.55
CA LEU A 48 -2.02 0.99 4.89
C LEU A 48 -3.29 0.12 4.91
N SER A 49 -4.11 0.20 3.86
CA SER A 49 -5.32 -0.65 3.72
C SER A 49 -4.93 -2.13 3.64
N ALA A 50 -4.01 -2.48 2.74
CA ALA A 50 -3.56 -3.86 2.56
C ALA A 50 -2.98 -4.44 3.85
N LEU A 51 -2.23 -3.63 4.61
CA LEU A 51 -1.63 -4.05 5.87
C LEU A 51 -2.67 -4.24 6.97
N ALA A 52 -3.71 -3.39 7.01
CA ALA A 52 -4.84 -3.54 7.93
C ALA A 52 -5.65 -4.81 7.62
N GLU A 53 -5.96 -5.07 6.36
CA GLU A 53 -6.65 -6.29 5.92
C GLU A 53 -5.85 -7.55 6.25
N TYR A 54 -4.54 -7.52 5.98
CA TYR A 54 -3.64 -8.63 6.32
C TYR A 54 -3.60 -8.88 7.84
N LYS A 55 -3.53 -7.82 8.64
CA LYS A 55 -3.56 -7.91 10.10
C LYS A 55 -4.87 -8.54 10.57
N GLU A 56 -6.01 -8.05 10.10
CA GLU A 56 -7.32 -8.60 10.50
C GLU A 56 -7.45 -10.08 10.13
N ALA A 57 -7.04 -10.46 8.93
CA ALA A 57 -7.05 -11.86 8.50
C ALA A 57 -6.14 -12.75 9.37
N THR A 58 -4.98 -12.22 9.77
CA THR A 58 -4.04 -12.93 10.65
C THR A 58 -4.60 -13.07 12.06
N ASP A 59 -5.18 -12.01 12.62
CA ASP A 59 -5.80 -12.02 13.95
C ASP A 59 -6.94 -13.07 14.00
N LYS A 60 -7.80 -13.13 12.98
CA LYS A 60 -8.86 -14.16 12.87
C LYS A 60 -8.30 -15.58 12.80
N ARG A 61 -7.21 -15.79 12.07
CA ARG A 61 -6.55 -17.10 11.98
C ARG A 61 -5.99 -17.53 13.33
N ILE A 62 -5.37 -16.61 14.07
CA ILE A 62 -4.86 -16.86 15.42
C ILE A 62 -6.01 -17.21 16.36
N GLU A 63 -7.11 -16.45 16.35
CA GLU A 63 -8.29 -16.74 17.17
C GLU A 63 -8.87 -18.13 16.88
N THR A 64 -8.96 -18.49 15.59
CA THR A 64 -9.46 -19.81 15.17
C THR A 64 -8.54 -20.92 15.65
N MET A 65 -7.22 -20.76 15.53
CA MET A 65 -6.24 -21.73 16.02
C MET A 65 -6.34 -21.89 17.54
N GLN A 66 -6.52 -20.79 18.28
CA GLN A 66 -6.67 -20.85 19.73
C GLN A 66 -7.90 -21.65 20.13
N LYS A 67 -9.06 -21.40 19.49
CA LYS A 67 -10.30 -22.18 19.75
C LYS A 67 -10.10 -23.67 19.50
N LEU A 68 -9.46 -24.03 18.40
CA LEU A 68 -9.18 -25.43 18.07
C LEU A 68 -8.24 -26.08 19.11
N ILE A 69 -7.24 -25.36 19.60
CA ILE A 69 -6.36 -25.85 20.66
C ILE A 69 -7.14 -26.08 21.95
N ASP A 70 -7.99 -25.11 22.35
CA ASP A 70 -8.79 -25.19 23.57
C ASP A 70 -9.78 -26.38 23.51
N GLU A 71 -10.42 -26.58 22.36
CA GLU A 71 -11.30 -27.74 22.10
C GLU A 71 -10.53 -29.05 22.24
N LEU A 72 -9.36 -29.18 21.60
CA LEU A 72 -8.51 -30.37 21.70
C LEU A 72 -8.06 -30.66 23.13
N GLN A 73 -7.71 -29.63 23.90
CA GLN A 73 -7.35 -29.76 25.31
C GLN A 73 -8.52 -30.28 26.14
N SER A 74 -9.72 -29.73 25.93
CA SER A 74 -10.94 -30.17 26.64
C SER A 74 -11.27 -31.63 26.35
N LEU A 75 -11.17 -32.07 25.09
CA LEU A 75 -11.37 -33.45 24.67
C LEU A 75 -10.34 -34.37 25.32
N SER A 76 -9.06 -33.99 25.32
CA SER A 76 -8.00 -34.79 25.95
C SER A 76 -8.22 -34.96 27.46
N GLN A 77 -8.71 -33.93 28.16
CA GLN A 77 -9.01 -34.00 29.59
C GLN A 77 -10.21 -34.92 29.87
N SER A 78 -11.26 -34.85 29.05
CA SER A 78 -12.42 -35.73 29.19
C SER A 78 -12.08 -37.22 29.00
N GLN A 79 -11.15 -37.54 28.10
CA GLN A 79 -10.68 -38.90 27.88
C GLN A 79 -9.89 -39.46 29.07
N LYS A 80 -9.18 -38.62 29.82
CA LYS A 80 -8.42 -39.04 31.02
C LYS A 80 -9.28 -39.33 32.25
N GLN A 81 -10.52 -38.87 32.29
CA GLN A 81 -11.46 -39.11 33.40
C GLN A 81 -12.35 -40.35 33.17
N THR A 82 -12.32 -40.92 31.96
CA THR A 82 -13.14 -42.09 31.59
C THR A 82 -12.38 -43.42 31.80
N TYR A 83 -11.10 -43.36 32.21
CA TYR A 83 -10.26 -44.49 32.61
C TYR A 83 -9.82 -44.33 34.05
#